data_AF-A0A345E6A8-F1
#
_entry.id   AF-A0A345E6A8-F1
#
_cell.length_a   1.000
_cell.length_b   1.000
_cell.length_c   1.000
_cell.angle_alpha   90.00
_cell.angle_beta   90.00
_cell.angle_gamma   90.00
#
_symmetry.space_group_name_H-M   'P 1'
#
loop_
_entity.id
_entity.type
_entity.pdbx_description
1 polymer ?
#
loop_
_entity_poly.entity_id
_entity_poly.type
_entity_poly.pdbx_seq_one_letter_code
_entity_poly.pdbx_strand_id
1 'polypeptide(L)' 'MRGVTLLSGGGLLLVVLGAATVAMLAEFAKTWRWYFRMEQAMALAMPATLVLLGLFVVGLVGMVVLAGRD' A
#
# COMPACT_ATOMS: atom_id res chain seq x y z
N MET A 1 2.75 -13.97 13.63
CA MET A 1 3.17 -13.34 12.35
C MET A 1 2.05 -13.26 11.32
N ARG A 2 1.18 -14.27 11.18
CA ARG A 2 0.07 -14.30 10.19
C ARG A 2 -0.84 -13.06 10.17
N GLY A 3 -1.26 -12.56 11.34
CA GLY A 3 -2.09 -11.35 11.42
C GLY A 3 -1.42 -10.10 10.85
N VAL A 4 -0.14 -9.88 11.18
CA VAL A 4 0.65 -8.76 10.64
C VAL A 4 0.75 -8.87 9.13
N THR A 5 1.10 -10.04 8.60
CA THR A 5 1.21 -10.26 7.16
C THR A 5 -0.11 -10.00 6.43
N LEU A 6 -1.24 -10.51 6.93
CA LEU A 6 -2.54 -10.30 6.29
C LEU A 6 -2.97 -8.83 6.33
N LEU A 7 -2.78 -8.15 7.47
CA LEU A 7 -3.12 -6.73 7.62
C LEU A 7 -2.24 -5.84 6.74
N SER A 8 -0.93 -6.10 6.69
CA SER A 8 -0.01 -5.34 5.83
C SER A 8 -0.27 -5.58 4.35
N GLY A 9 -0.52 -6.83 3.95
CA GLY A 9 -0.85 -7.18 2.56
C GLY A 9 -2.19 -6.58 2.12
N GLY A 10 -3.23 -6.70 2.96
CA GLY A 10 -4.52 -6.05 2.71
C GLY A 10 -4.41 -4.53 2.66
N GLY A 11 -3.63 -3.93 3.56
CA GLY A 11 -3.33 -2.50 3.56
C GLY A 11 -2.66 -2.04 2.28
N LEU A 12 -1.67 -2.78 1.77
CA LEU A 12 -1.02 -2.49 0.49
C LEU A 12 -2.02 -2.45 -0.66
N LEU A 13 -2.92 -3.44 -0.74
CA LEU A 13 -3.95 -3.48 -1.76
C LEU A 13 -4.87 -2.26 -1.67
N LEU A 14 -5.29 -1.88 -0.46
CA LEU A 14 -6.14 -0.71 -0.25
C LEU A 14 -5.44 0.60 -0.65
N VAL A 15 -4.17 0.76 -0.30
CA VAL A 15 -3.38 1.95 -0.68
C VAL A 15 -3.26 2.05 -2.21
N VAL A 16 -2.92 0.94 -2.87
CA VAL A 16 -2.80 0.90 -4.34
C VAL A 16 -4.14 1.21 -5.01
N LEU A 17 -5.24 0.59 -4.56
CA LEU A 17 -6.58 0.85 -5.10
C LEU A 17 -7.00 2.30 -4.88
N GLY A 18 -6.73 2.87 -3.71
CA GLY A 18 -7.01 4.28 -3.42
C GLY A 18 -6.25 5.22 -4.34
N ALA A 19 -4.94 5.04 -4.48
CA ALA A 19 -4.10 5.84 -5.36
C ALA A 19 -4.52 5.71 -6.84
N ALA A 20 -4.80 4.48 -7.29
CA ALA A 20 -5.28 4.21 -8.65
C ALA A 20 -6.61 4.90 -8.94
N THR A 21 -7.53 4.92 -7.97
CA THR A 21 -8.83 5.59 -8.11
C THR A 21 -8.64 7.10 -8.29
N VAL A 22 -7.77 7.73 -7.51
CA VAL A 22 -7.49 9.18 -7.64
C VAL A 22 -6.82 9.49 -8.98
N ALA A 23 -5.88 8.65 -9.42
CA ALA A 23 -5.24 8.79 -10.73
C ALA A 23 -6.25 8.67 -11.88
N MET A 24 -7.16 7.70 -11.80
CA MET A 24 -8.21 7.50 -12.79
C MET A 24 -9.17 8.70 -12.85
N LEU A 25 -9.56 9.26 -11.69
CA LEU A 25 -10.39 10.47 -11.63
C LEU A 25 -9.67 11.69 -12.22
N ALA A 26 -8.35 11.81 -12.02
CA ALA A 26 -7.57 12.88 -12.62
C ALA A 26 -7.53 12.79 -14.15
N GLU A 27 -7.34 11.59 -14.69
CA GLU A 27 -7.34 11.34 -16.13
C GLU A 27 -8.72 11.59 -16.77
N PHE A 28 -9.81 11.26 -16.08
CA PHE A 28 -11.16 11.56 -16.59
C PHE A 28 -11.53 13.03 -16.52
N ALA A 29 -11.22 13.69 -15.39
CA ALA A 29 -11.62 15.09 -15.19
C ALA A 29 -10.73 16.06 -15.98
N LYS A 30 -9.46 15.72 -16.22
CA LYS A 30 -8.46 16.54 -16.94
C LYS A 30 -8.33 17.98 -16.46
N THR A 31 -8.61 18.22 -15.19
CA THR A 31 -8.44 19.55 -14.59
C THR A 31 -7.20 19.59 -13.70
N TRP A 32 -6.54 20.74 -13.67
CA TRP A 32 -5.37 21.00 -12.82
C TRP A 32 -5.59 20.63 -11.35
N ARG A 33 -6.79 20.89 -10.82
CA ARG A 33 -7.13 20.55 -9.43
C ARG A 33 -7.05 19.05 -9.15
N TRP A 34 -7.46 18.21 -10.10
CA TRP A 34 -7.39 16.77 -9.93
C TRP A 34 -5.97 16.23 -10.12
N TYR A 35 -5.18 16.80 -11.02
CA TYR A 35 -3.75 16.46 -11.11
C TYR A 35 -3.00 16.77 -9.80
N PHE A 36 -3.24 17.92 -9.17
CA PHE A 36 -2.66 18.22 -7.85
C PHE A 36 -3.11 17.26 -6.76
N ARG A 37 -4.38 16.84 -6.77
CA ARG A 37 -4.88 15.84 -5.83
C ARG A 37 -4.24 14.47 -6.05
N MET A 38 -3.96 14.10 -7.30
CA MET A 38 -3.22 12.88 -7.63
C MET A 38 -1.79 12.96 -7.08
N GLU A 39 -1.08 14.06 -7.29
CA GLU A 39 0.26 14.26 -6.74
C GLU A 39 0.28 14.16 -5.21
N GLN A 40 -0.68 14.80 -4.53
CA GLN A 40 -0.83 14.69 -3.07
C GLN A 40 -1.14 13.26 -2.61
N ALA A 41 -2.02 12.56 -3.34
CA ALA A 41 -2.34 11.17 -3.04
C ALA A 41 -1.11 10.26 -3.20
N MET A 42 -0.32 10.45 -4.25
CA MET A 42 0.93 9.71 -4.47
C MET A 42 1.98 10.02 -3.40
N ALA A 43 2.11 11.29 -2.99
CA ALA A 43 3.02 11.70 -1.93
C ALA A 43 2.71 11.02 -0.59
N LEU A 44 1.43 10.71 -0.31
CA LEU A 44 1.03 9.95 0.88
C LEU A 44 1.08 8.43 0.67
N ALA A 45 0.71 7.95 -0.51
CA ALA A 45 0.71 6.53 -0.83
C ALA A 45 2.12 5.92 -0.82
N MET A 46 3.14 6.65 -1.29
CA MET A 46 4.53 6.19 -1.33
C MET A 46 5.08 5.79 0.05
N PRO A 47 5.11 6.67 1.07
CA PRO A 47 5.61 6.30 2.39
C PRO A 47 4.75 5.22 3.05
N ALA A 48 3.42 5.27 2.89
CA ALA A 48 2.52 4.24 3.40
C ALA A 48 2.83 2.86 2.81
N THR A 49 3.06 2.79 1.49
CA THR A 49 3.44 1.56 0.78
C THR A 49 4.75 1.01 1.29
N LEU A 50 5.78 1.86 1.49
CA LEU A 50 7.07 1.41 2.00
C LEU A 50 6.97 0.80 3.41
N VAL A 51 6.22 1.45 4.30
CA VAL A 51 6.00 0.93 5.67
C VAL A 51 5.26 -0.40 5.63
N LEU A 52 4.15 -0.47 4.91
CA LEU A 52 3.33 -1.67 4.82
C LEU A 52 4.09 -2.82 4.14
N LEU A 53 4.88 -2.53 3.11
CA LEU A 53 5.74 -3.51 2.45
C LEU A 53 6.80 -4.06 3.40
N GLY A 54 7.47 -3.18 4.16
CA GLY A 54 8.42 -3.60 5.18
C GLY A 54 7.78 -4.54 6.21
N LEU A 55 6.63 -4.16 6.75
CA LEU A 55 5.87 -5.00 7.70
C LEU A 55 5.42 -6.33 7.07
N PHE A 56 5.01 -6.31 5.80
CA PHE A 56 4.59 -7.50 5.08
C PHE A 56 5.75 -8.50 4.93
N VAL A 57 6.92 -8.02 4.48
CA VAL A 57 8.14 -8.83 4.32
C VAL A 57 8.59 -9.39 5.68
N VAL A 58 8.67 -8.55 6.71
CA VAL A 58 9.01 -8.99 8.08
C VAL A 58 8.02 -10.05 8.57
N GLY A 59 6.72 -9.85 8.31
CA GLY A 59 5.65 -10.80 8.58
C GLY A 59 5.89 -12.15 7.92
N LEU A 60 6.17 -12.17 6.62
CA LEU A 60 6.44 -13.37 5.84
C LEU A 60 7.69 -14.11 6.36
N VAL A 61 8.80 -13.40 6.51
CA VAL A 61 10.06 -13.99 7.02
C VAL A 61 9.84 -14.58 8.40
N GLY A 62 9.17 -13.85 9.30
CA GLY A 62 8.88 -14.35 10.64
C GLY A 62 7.96 -15.58 10.64
N MET A 63 7.02 -15.72 9.71
CA MET A 63 6.23 -16.95 9.57
C MET A 63 7.10 -18.14 9.16
N VAL A 64 8.00 -17.96 8.19
CA VAL A 64 8.91 -19.03 7.75
C VAL A 64 9.85 -19.45 8.88
N VAL A 65 10.43 -18.49 9.60
CA VAL A 65 11.34 -18.77 10.71
C VAL A 65 10.64 -19.50 11.86
N LEU A 66 9.39 -19.15 12.17
CA LEU A 66 8.63 -19.84 13.22
C LEU A 66 8.20 -21.25 12.76
N ALA A 67 7.78 -21.41 11.51
CA ALA A 67 7.38 -22.71 10.97
C ALA A 67 8.52 -23.73 10.92
N GLY A 68 9.78 -23.30 10.82
CA GLY A 68 10.96 -24.18 10.88
C GLY A 68 11.45 -24.49 12.30
N ARG A 69 10.79 -23.97 13.34
CA ARG A 69 11.09 -24.27 14.75
C ARG A 69 10.16 -25.32 15.37
N ASP A 70 9.06 -25.64 14.68
CA ASP A 70 8.15 -26.75 14.98
C ASP A 70 8.60 -28.02 14.24
#